data_AF-A0A4Q2CX45-F1
#
_entry.id   AF-A0A4Q2CX45-F1
#
_cell.length_a   1.000
_cell.length_b   1.000
_cell.length_c   1.000
_cell.angle_alpha   90.00
_cell.angle_beta   90.00
_cell.angle_gamma   90.00
#
_symmetry.space_group_name_H-M   'P 1'
#
loop_
_entity.id
_entity.type
_entity.pdbx_description
1 polymer ?
#
loop_
_entity_poly.entity_id
_entity_poly.type
_entity_poly.pdbx_seq_one_letter_code
_entity_poly.pdbx_strand_id
1 'polypeptide(L)'
;MTVANRSEMLDACMADINWRKLQTMVAWLSRQHKRAREELRTAEKNFDDLDKTASKVQRDTWQRQMSEANENRLTKSDPSAMDLYNAKNSKEDVELSIIPLPSSFDVLPDGWMDLAQTEEELRVAQANEALELLRSDIGHKSYLYRANRALANGKRERTRGYDSINAVERSMRINAQKYRLALWALERLSVATKYPQFQALVREDTKAVTAIYDPNKPGLRTDIMSWIWKINIKEDSETHNYLDDIYRVNWIRSISVRDRWQEELVIVESEMECPALPRLPLVVFVFLYIEMLADALVELKSLDHAALLNLLQYATSRSRSIGLTYVTNHGRCSDKEKDHYLSYLSNELLTAAYILGYGVSVYTDRIPVPPSLRRMMRAVTQNQLANTAMLLQIVTSSDAKEHLLAHYSGDWWTGYPATWTDDSPRPVTSVTALVEHWRIQRRNAISLDRRNIVDAANLAGLSVAELQEAQSVAEDTVATLDLEWDLTSRQISLVNYRIAELTDLEKRLKALTEKKSLEHLKDDVAEGSTGGAKKQAGGGK
;
A
#
# COMPACT_ATOMS: atom_id res chain seq x y z
N MET A 1 9.32 59.93 30.89
CA MET A 1 10.21 61.01 30.42
C MET A 1 9.40 61.96 29.57
N THR A 2 9.52 63.28 29.79
CA THR A 2 8.87 64.30 28.95
C THR A 2 9.47 64.33 27.55
N VAL A 3 8.72 64.81 26.54
CA VAL A 3 9.17 64.87 25.13
C VAL A 3 10.47 65.68 25.00
N ALA A 4 10.61 66.78 25.75
CA ALA A 4 11.83 67.58 25.82
C ALA A 4 13.05 66.78 26.31
N ASN A 5 12.86 65.94 27.33
CA ASN A 5 13.94 65.10 27.86
C ASN A 5 14.38 64.00 26.88
N ARG A 6 13.51 63.61 25.93
CA ARG A 6 13.82 62.62 24.89
C ARG A 6 14.56 63.23 23.70
N SER A 7 14.20 64.45 23.27
CA SER A 7 14.95 65.16 22.23
C SER A 7 16.36 65.53 22.71
N GLU A 8 16.49 66.01 23.95
CA GLU A 8 17.80 66.33 24.53
C GLU A 8 18.68 65.08 24.67
N MET A 9 18.11 63.93 25.05
CA MET A 9 18.84 62.65 25.05
C MET A 9 19.29 62.23 23.65
N LEU A 10 18.43 62.39 22.63
CA LEU A 10 18.77 62.02 21.25
C LEU A 10 19.85 62.94 20.69
N ASP A 11 19.77 64.25 20.93
CA ASP A 11 20.78 65.21 20.50
C ASP A 11 22.12 64.97 21.21
N ALA A 12 22.11 64.68 22.52
CA ALA A 12 23.31 64.30 23.25
C ALA A 12 23.94 63.00 22.70
N CYS A 13 23.10 62.02 22.31
CA CYS A 13 23.57 60.77 21.73
C CYS A 13 24.12 60.98 20.30
N MET A 14 23.46 61.80 19.48
CA MET A 14 23.94 62.17 18.14
C MET A 14 25.23 62.99 18.21
N ALA A 15 25.35 63.89 19.19
CA ALA A 15 26.58 64.63 19.45
C ALA A 15 27.72 63.70 19.91
N ASP A 16 27.47 62.72 20.79
CA ASP A 16 28.47 61.72 21.19
C ASP A 16 28.90 60.83 20.00
N ILE A 17 27.96 60.41 19.15
CA ILE A 17 28.27 59.67 17.92
C ILE A 17 29.13 60.51 16.98
N ASN A 18 28.77 61.78 16.76
CA ASN A 18 29.54 62.68 15.90
C ASN A 18 30.93 62.98 16.48
N TRP A 19 31.03 63.13 17.80
CA TRP A 19 32.29 63.33 18.52
C TRP A 19 33.20 62.11 18.41
N ARG A 20 32.69 60.90 18.63
CA ARG A 20 33.45 59.64 18.44
C ARG A 20 33.90 59.45 16.99
N LYS A 21 33.06 59.84 16.01
CA LYS A 21 33.46 59.88 14.59
C LYS A 21 34.59 60.88 14.38
N LEU A 22 34.50 62.11 14.90
CA LEU A 22 35.55 63.12 14.81
C LEU A 22 36.88 62.66 15.43
N GLN A 23 36.83 62.02 16.61
CA GLN A 23 38.01 61.50 17.29
C GLN A 23 38.72 60.40 16.47
N THR A 24 37.96 59.53 15.83
CA THR A 24 38.52 58.44 15.00
C THR A 24 38.83 58.88 13.57
N MET A 25 38.24 59.98 13.10
CA MET A 25 38.36 60.49 11.75
C MET A 25 39.79 60.89 11.42
N VAL A 26 40.52 61.57 12.32
CA VAL A 26 41.91 61.98 12.05
C VAL A 26 42.82 60.76 11.87
N ALA A 27 42.66 59.74 12.72
CA ALA A 27 43.43 58.49 12.62
C ALA A 27 43.03 57.66 11.39
N TRP A 28 41.74 57.68 11.00
CA TRP A 28 41.27 57.05 9.78
C TRP A 28 41.78 57.78 8.54
N LEU A 29 41.63 59.10 8.45
CA LEU A 29 42.13 59.94 7.37
C LEU A 29 43.64 59.83 7.21
N SER A 30 44.39 59.79 8.31
CA SER A 30 45.85 59.60 8.26
C SER A 30 46.24 58.24 7.68
N ARG A 31 45.51 57.16 8.02
CA ARG A 31 45.71 55.83 7.44
C ARG A 31 45.28 55.78 5.98
N GLN A 32 44.13 56.35 5.65
CA GLN A 32 43.64 56.42 4.28
C GLN A 32 44.56 57.25 3.39
N HIS A 33 45.11 58.35 3.87
CA HIS A 33 46.05 59.17 3.12
C HIS A 33 47.37 58.44 2.86
N LYS A 34 47.91 57.71 3.86
CA LYS A 34 49.08 56.85 3.67
C LYS A 34 48.81 55.78 2.61
N ARG A 35 47.70 55.06 2.75
CA ARG A 35 47.28 54.03 1.79
C ARG A 35 47.07 54.63 0.40
N ALA A 36 46.32 55.71 0.28
CA ALA A 36 46.07 56.38 -0.99
C ALA A 36 47.36 56.81 -1.68
N ARG A 37 48.37 57.29 -0.92
CA ARG A 37 49.68 57.64 -1.49
C ARG A 37 50.46 56.42 -1.99
N GLU A 38 50.40 55.29 -1.29
CA GLU A 38 51.05 54.04 -1.71
C GLU A 38 50.36 53.42 -2.94
N GLU A 39 49.03 53.37 -2.92
CA GLU A 39 48.20 52.88 -4.03
C GLU A 39 48.37 53.79 -5.26
N LEU A 40 48.44 55.12 -5.07
CA LEU A 40 48.68 56.08 -6.16
C LEU A 40 50.03 55.82 -6.84
N ARG A 41 51.11 55.65 -6.07
CA ARG A 41 52.44 55.33 -6.64
C ARG A 41 52.41 54.05 -7.46
N THR A 42 51.69 53.04 -6.97
CA THR A 42 51.56 51.76 -7.68
C THR A 42 50.74 51.92 -8.97
N ALA A 43 49.65 52.68 -8.91
CA ALA A 43 48.80 52.97 -10.05
C ALA A 43 49.52 53.82 -11.12
N GLU A 44 50.27 54.84 -10.72
CA GLU A 44 51.10 55.67 -11.61
C GLU A 44 52.13 54.81 -12.35
N LYS A 45 52.85 53.94 -11.63
CA LYS A 45 53.82 53.04 -12.25
C LYS A 45 53.16 52.09 -13.26
N ASN A 46 52.04 51.46 -12.89
CA ASN A 46 51.32 50.56 -13.78
C ASN A 46 50.78 51.31 -15.01
N PHE A 47 50.30 52.54 -14.84
CA PHE A 47 49.86 53.38 -15.93
C PHE A 47 51.02 53.74 -16.86
N ASP A 48 52.15 54.19 -16.33
CA ASP A 48 53.34 54.54 -17.13
C ASP A 48 53.86 53.34 -17.95
N ASP A 49 53.86 52.15 -17.38
CA ASP A 49 54.27 50.93 -18.07
C ASP A 49 53.31 50.58 -19.24
N LEU A 50 52.00 50.78 -19.04
CA LEU A 50 50.98 50.62 -20.10
C LEU A 50 51.04 51.75 -21.15
N ASP A 51 51.28 52.99 -20.73
CA ASP A 51 51.30 54.16 -21.61
C ASP A 51 52.52 54.17 -22.54
N LYS A 52 53.65 53.62 -22.07
CA LYS A 52 54.86 53.39 -22.89
C LYS A 52 54.65 52.31 -23.95
N THR A 53 53.79 51.32 -23.69
CA THR A 53 53.55 50.21 -24.62
C THR A 53 52.42 50.50 -25.62
N ALA A 54 51.54 51.46 -25.32
CA ALA A 54 50.47 51.88 -26.23
C ALA A 54 50.96 52.82 -27.34
N SER A 55 50.41 52.65 -28.55
CA SER A 55 50.68 53.59 -29.66
C SER A 55 50.03 54.96 -29.44
N LYS A 56 50.57 56.01 -30.05
CA LYS A 56 50.03 57.38 -29.94
C LYS A 56 48.55 57.46 -30.39
N VAL A 57 48.21 56.76 -31.48
CA VAL A 57 46.84 56.72 -32.01
C VAL A 57 45.87 56.05 -31.04
N GLN A 58 46.28 54.97 -30.38
CA GLN A 58 45.45 54.30 -29.36
C GLN A 58 45.20 55.21 -28.16
N ARG A 59 46.24 55.88 -27.66
CA ARG A 59 46.13 56.82 -26.52
C ARG A 59 45.15 57.95 -26.81
N ASP A 60 45.31 58.63 -27.95
CA ASP A 60 44.43 59.73 -28.35
C ASP A 60 42.97 59.27 -28.50
N THR A 61 42.76 58.05 -29.00
CA THR A 61 41.43 57.47 -29.19
C THR A 61 40.76 57.10 -27.86
N TRP A 62 41.47 56.41 -26.97
CA TRP A 62 40.96 56.04 -25.65
C TRP A 62 40.72 57.26 -24.76
N GLN A 63 41.58 58.28 -24.83
CA GLN A 63 41.41 59.52 -24.08
C GLN A 63 40.17 60.30 -24.55
N ARG A 64 39.90 60.32 -25.86
CA ARG A 64 38.67 60.89 -26.42
C ARG A 64 37.42 60.12 -25.95
N GLN A 65 37.44 58.80 -26.03
CA GLN A 65 36.33 57.94 -25.58
C GLN A 65 36.03 58.14 -24.08
N MET A 66 37.06 58.23 -23.24
CA MET A 66 36.89 58.47 -21.81
C MET A 66 36.32 59.87 -21.52
N SER A 67 36.78 60.88 -22.25
CA SER A 67 36.30 62.26 -22.09
C SER A 67 34.82 62.37 -22.48
N GLU A 68 34.44 61.77 -23.62
CA GLU A 68 33.07 61.73 -24.10
C GLU A 68 32.15 60.92 -23.17
N ALA A 69 32.61 59.78 -22.64
CA ALA A 69 31.87 58.99 -21.65
C ALA A 69 31.61 59.79 -20.36
N ASN A 70 32.63 60.51 -19.86
CA ASN A 70 32.49 61.35 -18.66
C ASN A 70 31.57 62.55 -18.90
N GLU A 71 31.64 63.19 -20.06
CA GLU A 71 30.75 64.29 -20.43
C GLU A 71 29.30 63.81 -20.55
N ASN A 72 29.06 62.67 -21.21
CA ASN A 72 27.73 62.08 -21.31
C ASN A 72 27.17 61.71 -19.92
N ARG A 73 28.00 61.18 -19.01
CA ARG A 73 27.59 60.92 -17.63
C ARG A 73 27.18 62.19 -16.88
N LEU A 74 27.91 63.30 -17.05
CA LEU A 74 27.63 64.56 -16.35
C LEU A 74 26.46 65.35 -16.95
N THR A 75 26.37 65.40 -18.28
CA THR A 75 25.38 66.21 -18.99
C THR A 75 24.05 65.50 -19.19
N LYS A 76 24.08 64.18 -19.43
CA LYS A 76 22.88 63.38 -19.76
C LYS A 76 22.48 62.41 -18.65
N SER A 77 23.26 62.32 -17.57
CA SER A 77 23.03 61.40 -16.44
C SER A 77 22.81 59.94 -16.88
N ASP A 78 23.41 59.54 -18.00
CA ASP A 78 23.29 58.19 -18.57
C ASP A 78 24.32 57.24 -17.91
N PRO A 79 23.89 56.24 -17.12
CA PRO A 79 24.79 55.30 -16.48
C PRO A 79 25.50 54.36 -17.47
N SER A 80 24.90 54.09 -18.65
CA SER A 80 25.44 53.16 -19.65
C SER A 80 26.65 53.74 -20.41
N ALA A 81 26.85 55.07 -20.35
CA ALA A 81 28.05 55.71 -20.90
C ALA A 81 29.36 55.16 -20.29
N MET A 82 29.32 54.57 -19.09
CA MET A 82 30.47 53.94 -18.43
C MET A 82 30.71 52.48 -18.88
N ASP A 83 29.87 51.91 -19.74
CA ASP A 83 30.09 50.56 -20.30
C ASP A 83 31.34 50.49 -21.20
N LEU A 84 31.98 51.63 -21.47
CA LEU A 84 33.32 51.73 -22.07
C LEU A 84 34.37 50.86 -21.36
N TYR A 85 34.24 50.64 -20.04
CA TYR A 85 35.18 49.83 -19.27
C TYR A 85 34.94 48.32 -19.39
N ASN A 86 33.85 47.89 -20.02
CA ASN A 86 33.57 46.47 -20.24
C ASN A 86 34.29 45.94 -21.49
N ALA A 87 34.88 44.76 -21.39
CA ALA A 87 35.50 44.09 -22.53
C ALA A 87 34.42 43.68 -23.55
N LYS A 88 34.57 44.10 -24.82
CA LYS A 88 33.69 43.69 -25.91
C LYS A 88 34.10 42.28 -26.38
N ASN A 89 33.45 41.24 -25.87
CA ASN A 89 33.61 39.89 -26.40
C ASN A 89 32.73 39.73 -27.65
N SER A 90 33.33 39.73 -28.84
CA SER A 90 32.63 39.54 -30.12
C SER A 90 32.70 38.11 -30.65
N LYS A 91 32.99 37.12 -29.81
CA LYS A 91 32.96 35.71 -30.20
C LYS A 91 31.71 35.08 -29.62
N GLU A 92 30.74 34.78 -30.48
CA GLU A 92 29.80 33.69 -30.21
C GLU A 92 30.63 32.42 -30.08
N ASP A 93 30.70 31.86 -28.87
CA ASP A 93 31.40 30.59 -28.64
C ASP A 93 30.70 29.51 -29.46
N VAL A 94 31.35 29.04 -30.53
CA VAL A 94 30.89 27.89 -31.35
C VAL A 94 30.63 26.66 -30.46
N GLU A 95 31.29 26.57 -29.31
CA GLU A 95 31.11 25.53 -28.28
C GLU A 95 29.71 25.54 -27.60
N LEU A 96 28.93 26.61 -27.77
CA LEU A 96 27.55 26.72 -27.26
C LEU A 96 26.48 26.56 -28.35
N SER A 97 26.89 26.27 -29.60
CA SER A 97 25.94 26.02 -30.68
C SER A 97 25.22 24.67 -30.48
N ILE A 98 23.90 24.72 -30.34
CA ILE A 98 23.06 23.52 -30.17
C ILE A 98 23.03 22.79 -31.52
N ILE A 99 23.70 21.64 -31.61
CA ILE A 99 23.66 20.77 -32.80
C ILE A 99 22.38 19.91 -32.72
N PRO A 100 21.39 20.10 -33.61
CA PRO A 100 20.20 19.26 -33.62
C PRO A 100 20.54 17.87 -34.14
N LEU A 101 20.25 16.84 -33.35
CA LEU A 101 20.45 15.44 -33.71
C LEU A 101 19.20 14.86 -34.40
N PRO A 102 19.32 13.83 -35.25
CA PRO A 102 18.18 13.11 -35.84
C PRO A 102 17.06 12.77 -34.84
N SER A 103 17.43 12.30 -33.64
CA SER A 103 16.50 12.00 -32.55
C SER A 103 15.73 13.21 -32.00
N SER A 104 16.10 14.45 -32.34
CA SER A 104 15.41 15.67 -31.88
C SER A 104 14.21 16.05 -32.76
N PHE A 105 14.07 15.43 -33.93
CA PHE A 105 12.98 15.70 -34.88
C PHE A 105 11.86 14.65 -34.75
N ASP A 106 10.60 15.05 -34.98
CA ASP A 106 9.45 14.12 -34.97
C ASP A 106 9.31 13.41 -36.32
N VAL A 107 9.67 14.08 -37.41
CA VAL A 107 9.76 13.53 -38.76
C VAL A 107 11.16 13.80 -39.27
N LEU A 108 11.86 12.73 -39.66
CA LEU A 108 13.23 12.81 -40.14
C LEU A 108 13.26 13.45 -41.56
N PRO A 109 14.10 14.47 -41.82
CA PRO A 109 14.27 15.04 -43.16
C PRO A 109 14.82 14.02 -44.17
N ASP A 110 14.42 14.17 -45.43
CA ASP A 110 14.94 13.34 -46.53
C ASP A 110 16.46 13.48 -46.66
N GLY A 111 17.17 12.34 -46.70
CA GLY A 111 18.64 12.28 -46.78
C GLY A 111 19.36 12.20 -45.43
N TRP A 112 18.65 12.23 -44.29
CA TRP A 112 19.24 12.06 -42.95
C TRP A 112 19.23 10.61 -42.44
N MET A 113 18.88 9.63 -43.28
CA MET A 113 18.85 8.23 -42.89
C MET A 113 20.23 7.72 -42.45
N ASP A 114 21.29 8.07 -43.16
CA ASP A 114 22.66 7.68 -42.82
C ASP A 114 23.08 8.28 -41.47
N LEU A 115 22.71 9.54 -41.22
CA LEU A 115 22.94 10.20 -39.93
C LEU A 115 22.16 9.53 -38.80
N ALA A 116 20.92 9.11 -39.04
CA ALA A 116 20.13 8.37 -38.06
C ALA A 116 20.75 7.01 -37.71
N GLN A 117 21.33 6.30 -38.68
CA GLN A 117 22.08 5.06 -38.43
C GLN A 117 23.34 5.31 -37.61
N THR A 118 24.10 6.36 -37.93
CA THR A 118 25.28 6.73 -37.12
C THR A 118 24.90 7.15 -35.70
N GLU A 119 23.78 7.87 -35.53
CA GLU A 119 23.28 8.19 -34.20
C GLU A 119 22.87 6.91 -33.46
N GLU A 120 22.17 5.98 -34.11
CA GLU A 120 21.80 4.68 -33.50
C GLU A 120 23.03 3.97 -32.92
N GLU A 121 24.09 3.80 -33.72
CA GLU A 121 25.33 3.15 -33.28
C GLU A 121 25.97 3.87 -32.08
N LEU A 122 26.03 5.21 -32.13
CA LEU A 122 26.56 6.02 -31.04
C LEU A 122 25.70 5.93 -29.77
N ARG A 123 24.37 5.88 -29.89
CA ARG A 123 23.46 5.75 -28.74
C ARG A 123 23.54 4.36 -28.12
N VAL A 124 23.73 3.31 -28.91
CA VAL A 124 23.97 1.95 -28.40
C VAL A 124 25.28 1.90 -27.61
N ALA A 125 26.36 2.48 -28.17
CA ALA A 125 27.63 2.57 -27.47
C ALA A 125 27.50 3.38 -26.16
N GLN A 126 26.84 4.54 -26.21
CA GLN A 126 26.60 5.39 -25.06
C GLN A 126 25.77 4.68 -23.97
N ALA A 127 24.77 3.89 -24.37
CA ALA A 127 23.94 3.10 -23.45
C ALA A 127 24.77 2.01 -22.75
N ASN A 128 25.61 1.28 -23.50
CA ASN A 128 26.48 0.25 -22.94
C ASN A 128 27.50 0.84 -21.95
N GLU A 129 28.19 1.92 -22.33
CA GLU A 129 29.15 2.60 -21.46
C GLU A 129 28.47 3.14 -20.19
N ALA A 130 27.30 3.77 -20.32
CA ALA A 130 26.55 4.27 -19.17
C ALA A 130 26.12 3.13 -18.22
N LEU A 131 25.75 1.96 -18.75
CA LEU A 131 25.40 0.79 -17.93
C LEU A 131 26.62 0.15 -17.26
N GLU A 132 27.76 0.06 -17.93
CA GLU A 132 29.02 -0.40 -17.32
C GLU A 132 29.42 0.50 -16.14
N LEU A 133 29.44 1.82 -16.36
CA LEU A 133 29.75 2.79 -15.31
C LEU A 133 28.73 2.75 -14.17
N LEU A 134 27.44 2.58 -14.47
CA LEU A 134 26.40 2.45 -13.45
C LEU A 134 26.59 1.18 -12.61
N ARG A 135 26.93 0.03 -13.22
CA ARG A 135 27.25 -1.21 -12.51
C ARG A 135 28.50 -1.07 -11.65
N SER A 136 29.53 -0.44 -12.20
CA SER A 136 30.76 -0.08 -11.50
C SER A 136 30.46 0.73 -10.24
N ASP A 137 29.68 1.81 -10.36
CA ASP A 137 29.31 2.68 -9.26
C ASP A 137 28.44 1.96 -8.20
N ILE A 138 27.48 1.13 -8.63
CA ILE A 138 26.65 0.34 -7.70
C ILE A 138 27.53 -0.68 -6.95
N GLY A 139 28.46 -1.32 -7.67
CA GLY A 139 29.43 -2.23 -7.08
C GLY A 139 30.29 -1.52 -6.03
N HIS A 140 30.91 -0.41 -6.39
CA HIS A 140 31.73 0.39 -5.49
C HIS A 140 30.93 0.85 -4.25
N LYS A 141 29.68 1.33 -4.43
CA LYS A 141 28.77 1.68 -3.33
C LYS A 141 28.49 0.49 -2.41
N SER A 142 28.32 -0.70 -2.96
CA SER A 142 28.10 -1.94 -2.18
C SER A 142 29.34 -2.29 -1.34
N TYR A 143 30.55 -2.13 -1.88
CA TYR A 143 31.78 -2.32 -1.13
C TYR A 143 31.99 -1.25 -0.04
N LEU A 144 31.60 0.01 -0.29
CA LEU A 144 31.62 1.06 0.74
C LEU A 144 30.70 0.70 1.92
N TYR A 145 29.52 0.16 1.66
CA TYR A 145 28.64 -0.35 2.72
C TYR A 145 29.18 -1.59 3.41
N ARG A 146 29.92 -2.45 2.70
CA ARG A 146 30.60 -3.61 3.31
C ARG A 146 31.68 -3.16 4.29
N ALA A 147 32.46 -2.15 3.91
CA ALA A 147 33.53 -1.59 4.74
C ALA A 147 32.99 -0.94 6.02
N ASN A 148 31.81 -0.29 5.94
CA ASN A 148 31.14 0.25 7.12
C ASN A 148 29.62 0.06 7.03
N ARG A 149 29.14 -1.03 7.65
CA ARG A 149 27.70 -1.38 7.68
C ARG A 149 26.84 -0.34 8.38
N ALA A 150 27.39 0.47 9.28
CA ALA A 150 26.63 1.53 9.96
C ALA A 150 26.16 2.62 8.99
N LEU A 151 26.87 2.83 7.87
CA LEU A 151 26.48 3.79 6.83
C LEU A 151 25.17 3.41 6.13
N ALA A 152 24.87 2.11 6.03
CA ALA A 152 23.63 1.60 5.44
C ALA A 152 22.42 1.72 6.38
N ASN A 153 22.64 1.76 7.70
CA ASN A 153 21.59 1.71 8.72
C ASN A 153 21.08 3.11 9.17
N GLY A 154 21.39 4.17 8.41
CA GLY A 154 20.70 5.47 8.52
C GLY A 154 21.14 6.41 9.64
N LYS A 155 22.21 6.11 10.40
CA LYS A 155 22.79 7.09 11.35
C LYS A 155 23.56 8.17 10.60
N ARG A 156 22.86 9.26 10.31
CA ARG A 156 23.30 10.40 9.50
C ARG A 156 24.22 11.36 10.27
N GLU A 157 25.36 10.88 10.74
CA GLU A 157 26.43 11.77 11.22
C GLU A 157 27.27 12.25 10.02
N ARG A 158 27.59 13.55 9.96
CA ARG A 158 28.46 14.18 8.95
C ARG A 158 29.89 13.62 9.04
N THR A 159 30.10 12.45 8.46
CA THR A 159 31.39 11.75 8.45
C THR A 159 31.90 11.62 7.02
N ARG A 160 33.23 11.60 6.86
CA ARG A 160 33.93 11.47 5.56
C ARG A 160 33.46 10.26 4.73
N GLY A 161 32.92 9.21 5.37
CA GLY A 161 32.35 8.04 4.69
C GLY A 161 31.02 8.30 3.96
N TYR A 162 30.23 9.30 4.39
CA TYR A 162 29.06 9.72 3.63
C TYR A 162 29.44 10.60 2.43
N ASP A 163 30.54 11.36 2.52
CA ASP A 163 31.00 12.18 1.39
C ASP A 163 31.44 11.30 0.20
N SER A 164 32.09 10.16 0.47
CA SER A 164 32.42 9.18 -0.58
C SER A 164 31.16 8.55 -1.16
N ILE A 165 30.19 8.12 -0.33
CA ILE A 165 28.91 7.59 -0.83
C ILE A 165 28.17 8.63 -1.68
N ASN A 166 28.11 9.89 -1.23
CA ASN A 166 27.46 10.97 -1.95
C ASN A 166 28.18 11.30 -3.27
N ALA A 167 29.51 11.14 -3.33
CA ALA A 167 30.25 11.26 -4.58
C ALA A 167 29.85 10.17 -5.58
N VAL A 168 29.78 8.91 -5.12
CA VAL A 168 29.33 7.78 -5.95
C VAL A 168 27.88 7.95 -6.38
N GLU A 169 26.97 8.36 -5.48
CA GLU A 169 25.58 8.61 -5.83
C GLU A 169 25.40 9.72 -6.87
N ARG A 170 26.25 10.75 -6.85
CA ARG A 170 26.26 11.78 -7.89
C ARG A 170 26.66 11.18 -9.25
N SER A 171 27.71 10.35 -9.27
CA SER A 171 28.12 9.62 -10.48
C SER A 171 26.99 8.73 -11.01
N MET A 172 26.38 7.92 -10.12
CA MET A 172 25.24 7.06 -10.47
C MET A 172 24.08 7.84 -11.10
N ARG A 173 23.74 9.02 -10.57
CA ARG A 173 22.65 9.85 -11.12
C ARG A 173 22.98 10.35 -12.52
N ILE A 174 24.22 10.78 -12.75
CA ILE A 174 24.68 11.24 -14.06
C ILE A 174 24.65 10.08 -15.07
N ASN A 175 25.18 8.91 -14.70
CA ASN A 175 25.22 7.73 -15.56
C ASN A 175 23.81 7.19 -15.85
N ALA A 176 22.93 7.16 -14.85
CA ALA A 176 21.52 6.83 -15.04
C ALA A 176 20.80 7.81 -15.98
N GLN A 177 21.11 9.11 -15.89
CA GLN A 177 20.54 10.12 -16.80
C GLN A 177 21.06 9.95 -18.23
N LYS A 178 22.36 9.70 -18.41
CA LYS A 178 22.96 9.40 -19.73
C LYS A 178 22.29 8.19 -20.37
N TYR A 179 22.09 7.12 -19.59
CA TYR A 179 21.40 5.91 -20.06
C TYR A 179 19.96 6.20 -20.48
N ARG A 180 19.18 6.91 -19.66
CA ARG A 180 17.79 7.28 -19.99
C ARG A 180 17.70 8.15 -21.24
N LEU A 181 18.64 9.08 -21.41
CA LEU A 181 18.68 9.92 -22.60
C LEU A 181 19.02 9.12 -23.87
N ALA A 182 19.93 8.14 -23.76
CA ALA A 182 20.24 7.24 -24.86
C ALA A 182 19.03 6.35 -25.23
N LEU A 183 18.34 5.79 -24.22
CA LEU A 183 17.12 5.00 -24.43
C LEU A 183 16.02 5.85 -25.09
N TRP A 184 15.79 7.07 -24.60
CA TRP A 184 14.83 8.01 -25.18
C TRP A 184 15.13 8.33 -26.65
N ALA A 185 16.42 8.51 -26.99
CA ALA A 185 16.82 8.73 -28.38
C ALA A 185 16.55 7.50 -29.26
N LEU A 186 16.84 6.29 -28.77
CA LEU A 186 16.58 5.03 -29.48
C LEU A 186 15.07 4.77 -29.68
N GLU A 187 14.24 5.14 -28.70
CA GLU A 187 12.78 5.08 -28.81
C GLU A 187 12.27 6.03 -29.90
N ARG A 188 12.81 7.26 -29.96
CA ARG A 188 12.44 8.24 -30.99
C ARG A 188 12.89 7.86 -32.40
N LEU A 189 14.02 7.19 -32.52
CA LEU A 189 14.47 6.62 -33.80
C LEU A 189 13.67 5.37 -34.21
N SER A 190 12.73 4.90 -33.37
CA SER A 190 11.91 3.69 -33.58
C SER A 190 12.70 2.38 -33.67
N VAL A 191 13.94 2.35 -33.18
CA VAL A 191 14.84 1.18 -33.24
C VAL A 191 14.89 0.41 -31.91
N ALA A 192 14.19 0.87 -30.88
CA ALA A 192 14.20 0.23 -29.55
C ALA A 192 13.83 -1.27 -29.59
N THR A 193 12.97 -1.70 -30.51
CA THR A 193 12.58 -3.12 -30.68
C THR A 193 13.73 -4.03 -31.13
N LYS A 194 14.77 -3.47 -31.78
CA LYS A 194 15.98 -4.20 -32.19
C LYS A 194 16.86 -4.61 -31.00
N TYR A 195 16.73 -3.89 -29.86
CA TYR A 195 17.62 -4.03 -28.72
C TYR A 195 16.86 -4.36 -27.42
N PRO A 196 16.31 -5.58 -27.27
CA PRO A 196 15.54 -5.98 -26.09
C PRO A 196 16.35 -6.02 -24.78
N GLN A 197 17.69 -6.01 -24.87
CA GLN A 197 18.57 -5.93 -23.72
C GLN A 197 18.47 -4.58 -22.98
N PHE A 198 18.09 -3.50 -23.66
CA PHE A 198 17.96 -2.20 -23.02
C PHE A 198 16.54 -2.02 -22.46
N GLN A 199 16.42 -1.96 -21.14
CA GLN A 199 15.15 -1.85 -20.44
C GLN A 199 15.06 -0.53 -19.65
N ALA A 200 13.84 -0.09 -19.38
CA ALA A 200 13.61 1.12 -18.60
C ALA A 200 14.18 0.99 -17.17
N LEU A 201 14.97 1.97 -16.75
CA LEU A 201 15.67 1.95 -15.46
C LEU A 201 14.76 2.36 -14.29
N VAL A 202 14.45 1.42 -13.41
CA VAL A 202 13.66 1.65 -12.19
C VAL A 202 14.59 1.95 -11.00
N ARG A 203 14.06 2.60 -9.96
CA ARG A 203 14.84 2.93 -8.75
C ARG A 203 15.41 1.69 -8.06
N GLU A 204 14.66 0.60 -8.07
CA GLU A 204 15.02 -0.73 -7.55
C GLU A 204 16.33 -1.24 -8.13
N ASP A 205 16.55 -1.01 -9.43
CA ASP A 205 17.72 -1.51 -10.17
C ASP A 205 19.03 -0.82 -9.74
N THR A 206 18.93 0.39 -9.20
CA THR A 206 20.09 1.20 -8.76
C THR A 206 20.44 1.00 -7.28
N LYS A 207 19.79 0.06 -6.59
CA LYS A 207 20.08 -0.24 -5.18
C LYS A 207 21.42 -0.95 -5.06
N ALA A 208 22.13 -0.69 -3.96
CA ALA A 208 23.35 -1.41 -3.63
C ALA A 208 23.05 -2.90 -3.43
N VAL A 209 23.96 -3.76 -3.89
CA VAL A 209 23.81 -5.20 -3.83
C VAL A 209 23.94 -5.66 -2.37
N THR A 210 22.80 -5.97 -1.76
CA THR A 210 22.64 -6.45 -0.39
C THR A 210 23.50 -7.66 -0.09
N ALA A 211 23.64 -8.56 -1.06
CA ALA A 211 24.49 -9.75 -1.00
C ALA A 211 25.95 -9.47 -0.61
N ILE A 212 26.47 -8.31 -1.03
CA ILE A 212 27.89 -7.97 -0.91
C ILE A 212 28.17 -7.28 0.42
N TYR A 213 27.31 -6.37 0.84
CA TYR A 213 27.54 -5.61 2.06
C TYR A 213 27.03 -6.31 3.33
N ASP A 214 25.95 -7.08 3.23
CA ASP A 214 25.38 -7.85 4.34
C ASP A 214 24.94 -9.26 3.88
N PRO A 215 25.90 -10.19 3.71
CA PRO A 215 25.63 -11.50 3.10
C PRO A 215 24.64 -12.35 3.90
N ASN A 216 24.54 -12.14 5.22
CA ASN A 216 23.73 -12.94 6.14
C ASN A 216 22.38 -12.28 6.48
N LYS A 217 21.97 -11.24 5.74
CA LYS A 217 20.70 -10.56 5.99
C LYS A 217 19.51 -11.51 5.78
N PRO A 218 18.56 -11.58 6.73
CA PRO A 218 17.33 -12.36 6.54
C PRO A 218 16.52 -11.84 5.35
N GLY A 219 15.82 -12.73 4.64
CA GLY A 219 14.92 -12.35 3.53
C GLY A 219 15.57 -12.22 2.16
N LEU A 220 16.88 -12.45 2.03
CA LEU A 220 17.58 -12.45 0.72
C LEU A 220 17.17 -13.61 -0.21
N ARG A 221 16.32 -14.53 0.26
CA ARG A 221 15.88 -15.73 -0.48
C ARG A 221 14.95 -15.42 -1.65
N THR A 222 14.20 -14.33 -1.56
CA THR A 222 13.22 -13.91 -2.57
C THR A 222 13.72 -12.75 -3.43
N ASP A 223 14.95 -12.27 -3.18
CA ASP A 223 15.50 -11.09 -3.85
C ASP A 223 15.95 -11.48 -5.27
N ILE A 224 15.15 -11.09 -6.27
CA ILE A 224 15.45 -11.33 -7.68
C ILE A 224 16.42 -10.26 -8.15
N MET A 225 17.47 -10.70 -8.84
CA MET A 225 18.47 -9.81 -9.40
C MET A 225 17.88 -8.85 -10.45
N SER A 226 18.26 -7.58 -10.35
CA SER A 226 17.98 -6.59 -11.39
C SER A 226 18.55 -7.03 -12.75
N TRP A 227 17.81 -6.71 -13.82
CA TRP A 227 18.16 -7.03 -15.20
C TRP A 227 19.51 -6.44 -15.63
N ILE A 228 19.95 -5.33 -15.02
CA ILE A 228 21.22 -4.66 -15.32
C ILE A 228 22.40 -5.63 -15.17
N TRP A 229 22.34 -6.55 -14.20
CA TRP A 229 23.41 -7.51 -13.92
C TRP A 229 23.40 -8.73 -14.84
N LYS A 230 22.41 -8.86 -15.73
CA LYS A 230 22.28 -9.99 -16.67
C LYS A 230 22.95 -9.72 -18.02
N ILE A 231 23.40 -8.48 -18.25
CA ILE A 231 23.98 -8.03 -19.51
C ILE A 231 25.51 -8.07 -19.42
N ASN A 232 26.20 -8.38 -20.53
CA ASN A 232 27.66 -8.26 -20.70
C ASN A 232 28.53 -8.72 -19.51
N ILE A 233 28.23 -9.89 -18.96
CA ILE A 233 28.95 -10.43 -17.78
C ILE A 233 30.44 -10.65 -18.08
N LYS A 234 30.77 -11.07 -19.31
CA LYS A 234 32.14 -11.43 -19.72
C LYS A 234 33.07 -10.20 -19.79
N GLU A 235 32.66 -9.15 -20.50
CA GLU A 235 33.48 -7.94 -20.69
C GLU A 235 33.71 -7.19 -19.38
N ASP A 236 32.67 -7.02 -18.56
CA ASP A 236 32.78 -6.32 -17.28
C ASP A 236 33.72 -7.01 -16.27
N SER A 237 33.77 -8.34 -16.28
CA SER A 237 34.59 -9.12 -15.34
C SER A 237 36.09 -8.93 -15.57
N GLU A 238 36.49 -8.58 -16.79
CA GLU A 238 37.88 -8.34 -17.17
C GLU A 238 38.34 -6.93 -16.78
N THR A 239 37.43 -5.94 -16.75
CA THR A 239 37.76 -4.54 -16.47
C THR A 239 37.97 -4.24 -14.98
N HIS A 240 37.20 -4.88 -14.09
CA HIS A 240 37.18 -4.53 -12.67
C HIS A 240 37.08 -5.73 -11.72
N ASN A 241 38.11 -5.94 -10.89
CA ASN A 241 38.17 -7.05 -9.91
C ASN A 241 36.97 -7.11 -8.94
N TYR A 242 36.38 -5.97 -8.59
CA TYR A 242 35.21 -5.96 -7.69
C TYR A 242 33.90 -6.36 -8.40
N LEU A 243 33.82 -6.21 -9.72
CA LEU A 243 32.66 -6.68 -10.49
C LEU A 243 32.67 -8.20 -10.62
N ASP A 244 33.84 -8.82 -10.81
CA ASP A 244 33.97 -10.28 -10.84
C ASP A 244 33.42 -10.94 -9.56
N ASP A 245 33.81 -10.44 -8.39
CA ASP A 245 33.29 -10.92 -7.10
C ASP A 245 31.77 -10.74 -6.98
N ILE A 246 31.22 -9.63 -7.51
CA ILE A 246 29.78 -9.38 -7.52
C ILE A 246 29.07 -10.40 -8.41
N TYR A 247 29.54 -10.59 -9.65
CA TYR A 247 28.98 -11.56 -10.58
C TYR A 247 29.08 -12.99 -10.02
N ARG A 248 30.20 -13.36 -9.40
CA ARG A 248 30.39 -14.66 -8.76
C ARG A 248 29.39 -14.91 -7.64
N VAL A 249 29.26 -13.97 -6.69
CA VAL A 249 28.29 -14.09 -5.57
C VAL A 249 26.86 -14.17 -6.10
N ASN A 250 26.56 -13.35 -7.10
CA ASN A 250 25.26 -13.30 -7.75
C ASN A 250 24.91 -14.59 -8.47
N TRP A 251 25.86 -15.16 -9.22
CA TRP A 251 25.71 -16.42 -9.94
C TRP A 251 25.48 -17.59 -8.99
N ILE A 252 26.30 -17.72 -7.94
CA ILE A 252 26.15 -18.78 -6.91
C ILE A 252 24.75 -18.73 -6.28
N ARG A 253 24.28 -17.53 -5.92
CA ARG A 253 22.95 -17.35 -5.34
C ARG A 253 21.83 -17.74 -6.31
N SER A 254 21.96 -17.37 -7.59
CA SER A 254 20.95 -17.70 -8.59
C SER A 254 20.78 -19.22 -8.76
N ILE A 255 21.89 -19.97 -8.69
CA ILE A 255 21.88 -21.43 -8.71
C ILE A 255 21.21 -21.99 -7.47
N SER A 256 21.61 -21.54 -6.28
CA SER A 256 21.02 -22.02 -5.02
C SER A 256 19.50 -21.78 -4.95
N VAL A 257 19.02 -20.65 -5.49
CA VAL A 257 17.59 -20.36 -5.58
C VAL A 257 16.89 -21.31 -6.55
N ARG A 258 17.46 -21.53 -7.74
CA ARG A 258 16.93 -22.47 -8.74
C ARG A 258 16.83 -23.88 -8.17
N ASP A 259 17.91 -24.41 -7.64
CA ASP A 259 18.00 -25.80 -7.16
C ASP A 259 17.00 -26.03 -6.02
N ARG A 260 16.87 -25.07 -5.10
CA ARG A 260 15.84 -25.12 -4.06
C ARG A 260 14.42 -25.16 -4.62
N TRP A 261 14.08 -24.31 -5.60
CA TRP A 261 12.72 -24.32 -6.16
C TRP A 261 12.44 -25.60 -6.95
N GLN A 262 13.46 -26.23 -7.54
CA GLN A 262 13.34 -27.56 -8.12
C GLN A 262 13.05 -28.61 -7.05
N GLU A 263 13.73 -28.56 -5.90
CA GLU A 263 13.43 -29.44 -4.75
C GLU A 263 12.02 -29.22 -4.22
N GLU A 264 11.61 -27.96 -4.01
CA GLU A 264 10.26 -27.61 -3.52
C GLU A 264 9.17 -28.07 -4.51
N LEU A 265 9.41 -27.98 -5.84
CA LEU A 265 8.47 -28.51 -6.83
C LEU A 265 8.29 -30.03 -6.67
N VAL A 266 9.39 -30.77 -6.55
CA VAL A 266 9.35 -32.22 -6.32
C VAL A 266 8.66 -32.56 -5.00
N ILE A 267 8.91 -31.79 -3.95
CA ILE A 267 8.23 -31.95 -2.65
C ILE A 267 6.73 -31.72 -2.81
N VAL A 268 6.31 -30.62 -3.43
CA VAL A 268 4.89 -30.29 -3.62
C VAL A 268 4.19 -31.32 -4.51
N GLU A 269 4.82 -31.78 -5.59
CA GLU A 269 4.31 -32.86 -6.42
C GLU A 269 4.12 -34.15 -5.59
N SER A 270 5.09 -34.50 -4.75
CA SER A 270 4.99 -35.66 -3.86
C SER A 270 3.94 -35.50 -2.75
N GLU A 271 3.72 -34.28 -2.25
CA GLU A 271 2.66 -33.95 -1.30
C GLU A 271 1.28 -34.02 -1.96
N MET A 272 1.16 -33.64 -3.24
CA MET A 272 -0.06 -33.79 -4.03
C MET A 272 -0.38 -35.26 -4.33
N GLU A 273 0.65 -36.11 -4.46
CA GLU A 273 0.52 -37.56 -4.64
C GLU A 273 0.29 -38.34 -3.33
N CYS A 274 0.21 -37.66 -2.18
CA CYS A 274 0.22 -38.28 -0.84
C CYS A 274 -0.80 -39.44 -0.69
N PRO A 275 -0.34 -40.69 -0.43
CA PRO A 275 -1.22 -41.86 -0.22
C PRO A 275 -1.96 -41.87 1.13
N ALA A 276 -1.82 -40.83 1.96
CA ALA A 276 -2.32 -40.78 3.33
C ALA A 276 -3.81 -40.44 3.46
N LEU A 277 -4.52 -40.20 2.34
CA LEU A 277 -5.97 -40.34 2.33
C LEU A 277 -6.26 -41.84 2.56
N PRO A 278 -6.96 -42.23 3.64
CA PRO A 278 -7.31 -43.62 3.84
C PRO A 278 -7.99 -44.12 2.57
N ARG A 279 -7.61 -45.31 2.12
CA ARG A 279 -8.27 -46.05 1.04
C ARG A 279 -9.74 -46.32 1.44
N LEU A 280 -10.57 -45.27 1.39
CA LEU A 280 -11.95 -45.39 1.00
C LEU A 280 -11.93 -46.08 -0.36
N PRO A 281 -12.87 -47.00 -0.65
CA PRO A 281 -12.83 -47.82 -1.86
C PRO A 281 -13.10 -46.93 -3.10
N LEU A 282 -12.08 -46.21 -3.54
CA LEU A 282 -12.09 -45.30 -4.68
C LEU A 282 -11.81 -46.03 -6.01
N VAL A 283 -11.58 -47.35 -5.97
CA VAL A 283 -11.14 -48.11 -7.15
C VAL A 283 -12.30 -48.50 -8.08
N VAL A 284 -13.57 -48.33 -7.68
CA VAL A 284 -14.73 -48.58 -8.58
C VAL A 284 -15.29 -47.27 -9.18
N PHE A 285 -14.82 -46.10 -8.74
CA PHE A 285 -15.46 -44.82 -9.06
C PHE A 285 -14.93 -44.09 -10.32
N VAL A 286 -13.78 -44.49 -10.88
CA VAL A 286 -13.04 -43.66 -11.83
C VAL A 286 -13.71 -43.50 -13.21
N PHE A 287 -14.50 -44.48 -13.68
CA PHE A 287 -15.07 -44.40 -15.04
C PHE A 287 -16.46 -43.76 -15.15
N LEU A 288 -17.28 -43.76 -14.08
CA LEU A 288 -18.58 -43.08 -14.05
C LEU A 288 -18.49 -41.61 -13.60
N TYR A 289 -17.41 -41.21 -12.93
CA TYR A 289 -17.25 -39.84 -12.41
C TYR A 289 -16.71 -38.84 -13.43
N ILE A 290 -16.04 -39.27 -14.50
CA ILE A 290 -15.49 -38.33 -15.51
C ILE A 290 -16.61 -37.64 -16.28
N GLU A 291 -17.68 -38.34 -16.66
CA GLU A 291 -18.86 -37.73 -17.29
C GLU A 291 -19.66 -36.88 -16.29
N MET A 292 -19.86 -37.35 -15.05
CA MET A 292 -20.51 -36.58 -13.98
C MET A 292 -19.75 -35.29 -13.62
N LEU A 293 -18.42 -35.32 -13.64
CA LEU A 293 -17.57 -34.14 -13.43
C LEU A 293 -17.57 -33.22 -14.65
N ALA A 294 -17.66 -33.75 -15.86
CA ALA A 294 -17.78 -32.94 -17.07
C ALA A 294 -19.08 -32.14 -17.07
N ASP A 295 -20.22 -32.76 -16.74
CA ASP A 295 -21.51 -32.09 -16.63
C ASP A 295 -21.51 -31.03 -15.51
N ALA A 296 -20.92 -31.37 -14.35
CA ALA A 296 -20.74 -30.41 -13.25
C ALA A 296 -19.88 -29.20 -13.65
N LEU A 297 -18.80 -29.41 -14.41
CA LEU A 297 -17.93 -28.33 -14.88
C LEU A 297 -18.60 -27.47 -15.95
N VAL A 298 -19.41 -28.06 -16.83
CA VAL A 298 -20.20 -27.32 -17.83
C VAL A 298 -21.18 -26.38 -17.13
N GLU A 299 -21.89 -26.88 -16.12
CA GLU A 299 -22.83 -26.09 -15.32
C GLU A 299 -22.11 -24.97 -14.55
N LEU A 300 -20.99 -25.26 -13.89
CA LEU A 300 -20.21 -24.23 -13.17
C LEU A 300 -19.57 -23.18 -14.08
N LYS A 301 -19.16 -23.57 -15.31
CA LYS A 301 -18.61 -22.64 -16.31
C LYS A 301 -19.65 -21.64 -16.83
N SER A 302 -20.94 -21.99 -16.77
CA SER A 302 -22.03 -21.10 -17.17
C SER A 302 -22.29 -19.96 -16.17
N LEU A 303 -21.75 -20.07 -14.94
CA LEU A 303 -22.01 -19.13 -13.87
C LEU A 303 -20.99 -17.99 -13.85
N ASP A 304 -21.48 -16.76 -13.68
CA ASP A 304 -20.63 -15.60 -13.42
C ASP A 304 -20.07 -15.61 -11.99
N HIS A 305 -19.12 -14.72 -11.72
CA HIS A 305 -18.48 -14.63 -10.41
C HIS A 305 -19.49 -14.41 -9.25
N ALA A 306 -20.52 -13.59 -9.47
CA ALA A 306 -21.53 -13.29 -8.46
C ALA A 306 -22.46 -14.49 -8.19
N ALA A 307 -22.90 -15.20 -9.22
CA ALA A 307 -23.67 -16.42 -9.10
C ALA A 307 -22.87 -17.52 -8.39
N LEU A 308 -21.58 -17.66 -8.71
CA LEU A 308 -20.72 -18.65 -8.06
C LEU A 308 -20.54 -18.34 -6.56
N LEU A 309 -20.38 -17.07 -6.21
CA LEU A 309 -20.31 -16.64 -4.81
C LEU A 309 -21.64 -16.91 -4.07
N ASN A 310 -22.77 -16.64 -4.71
CA ASN A 310 -24.09 -16.90 -4.14
C ASN A 310 -24.36 -18.41 -3.98
N LEU A 311 -23.96 -19.22 -4.96
CA LEU A 311 -24.02 -20.68 -4.90
C LEU A 311 -23.17 -21.22 -3.74
N LEU A 312 -21.97 -20.68 -3.55
CA LEU A 312 -21.09 -21.07 -2.45
C LEU A 312 -21.68 -20.68 -1.09
N GLN A 313 -22.28 -19.49 -0.96
CA GLN A 313 -23.01 -19.08 0.25
C GLN A 313 -24.20 -19.99 0.54
N TYR A 314 -24.96 -20.35 -0.50
CA TYR A 314 -26.08 -21.29 -0.38
C TYR A 314 -25.59 -22.69 0.07
N ALA A 315 -24.55 -23.22 -0.57
CA ALA A 315 -23.98 -24.52 -0.24
C ALA A 315 -23.48 -24.57 1.21
N THR A 316 -22.79 -23.53 1.66
CA THR A 316 -22.30 -23.44 3.05
C THR A 316 -23.40 -23.28 4.08
N SER A 317 -24.41 -22.46 3.78
CA SER A 317 -25.62 -22.32 4.59
C SER A 317 -26.36 -23.66 4.73
N ARG A 318 -26.53 -24.39 3.61
CA ARG A 318 -27.11 -25.74 3.57
C ARG A 318 -26.31 -26.74 4.42
N SER A 319 -24.99 -26.81 4.24
CA SER A 319 -24.13 -27.70 5.05
C SER A 319 -24.23 -27.40 6.55
N ARG A 320 -24.34 -26.13 6.93
CA ARG A 320 -24.57 -25.73 8.33
C ARG A 320 -25.94 -26.18 8.84
N SER A 321 -26.99 -26.03 8.04
CA SER A 321 -28.33 -26.52 8.42
C SER A 321 -28.33 -28.03 8.66
N ILE A 322 -27.70 -28.80 7.77
CA ILE A 322 -27.54 -30.25 7.93
C ILE A 322 -26.80 -30.53 9.25
N GLY A 323 -25.63 -29.91 9.45
CA GLY A 323 -24.85 -30.07 10.69
C GLY A 323 -25.63 -29.69 11.96
N LEU A 324 -26.48 -28.66 11.91
CA LEU A 324 -27.32 -28.26 13.05
C LEU A 324 -28.33 -29.36 13.39
N THR A 325 -29.04 -29.86 12.38
CA THR A 325 -30.06 -30.91 12.59
C THR A 325 -29.46 -32.22 13.07
N TYR A 326 -28.24 -32.55 12.64
CA TYR A 326 -27.50 -33.68 13.18
C TYR A 326 -27.28 -33.52 14.69
N VAL A 327 -26.79 -32.38 15.14
CA VAL A 327 -26.53 -32.15 16.57
C VAL A 327 -27.83 -32.21 17.38
N THR A 328 -28.92 -31.61 16.88
CA THR A 328 -30.20 -31.61 17.60
C THR A 328 -30.85 -33.00 17.67
N ASN A 329 -30.71 -33.80 16.61
CA ASN A 329 -31.31 -35.13 16.52
C ASN A 329 -30.34 -36.26 16.91
N HIS A 330 -29.08 -35.96 17.24
CA HIS A 330 -28.03 -36.94 17.53
C HIS A 330 -28.46 -37.98 18.60
N GLY A 331 -29.19 -37.53 19.63
CA GLY A 331 -29.67 -38.40 20.71
C GLY A 331 -30.84 -39.32 20.33
N ARG A 332 -31.47 -39.11 19.17
CA ARG A 332 -32.63 -39.88 18.70
C ARG A 332 -32.29 -40.96 17.66
N CYS A 333 -31.14 -40.85 17.00
CA CYS A 333 -30.72 -41.76 15.94
C CYS A 333 -30.00 -43.00 16.49
N SER A 334 -30.19 -44.15 15.83
CA SER A 334 -29.36 -45.34 16.05
C SER A 334 -27.93 -45.15 15.51
N ASP A 335 -26.96 -45.96 15.94
CA ASP A 335 -25.57 -45.79 15.50
C ASP A 335 -25.40 -46.02 13.98
N LYS A 336 -26.18 -46.93 13.38
CA LYS A 336 -26.21 -47.12 11.92
C LYS A 336 -26.78 -45.91 11.17
N GLU A 337 -27.81 -45.29 11.71
CA GLU A 337 -28.39 -44.06 11.15
C GLU A 337 -27.43 -42.88 11.24
N LYS A 338 -26.66 -42.79 12.32
CA LYS A 338 -25.61 -41.76 12.46
C LYS A 338 -24.53 -41.91 11.39
N ASP A 339 -24.08 -43.13 11.12
CA ASP A 339 -23.06 -43.41 10.10
C ASP A 339 -23.56 -43.04 8.69
N HIS A 340 -24.81 -43.43 8.36
CA HIS A 340 -25.43 -43.03 7.09
C HIS A 340 -25.57 -41.51 6.96
N TYR A 341 -26.04 -40.84 8.01
CA TYR A 341 -26.19 -39.39 8.02
C TYR A 341 -24.86 -38.67 7.81
N LEU A 342 -23.81 -39.09 8.54
CA LEU A 342 -22.47 -38.51 8.41
C LEU A 342 -21.89 -38.74 7.01
N SER A 343 -22.17 -39.89 6.38
CA SER A 343 -21.78 -40.14 4.99
C SER A 343 -22.42 -39.13 4.04
N TYR A 344 -23.73 -38.87 4.15
CA TYR A 344 -24.41 -37.89 3.30
C TYR A 344 -23.95 -36.45 3.57
N LEU A 345 -23.76 -36.08 4.84
CA LEU A 345 -23.18 -34.78 5.20
C LEU A 345 -21.77 -34.62 4.62
N SER A 346 -20.94 -35.68 4.65
CA SER A 346 -19.60 -35.64 4.07
C SER A 346 -19.62 -35.43 2.55
N ASN A 347 -20.57 -36.04 1.84
CA ASN A 347 -20.73 -35.84 0.39
C ASN A 347 -21.17 -34.42 0.03
N GLU A 348 -22.09 -33.83 0.81
CA GLU A 348 -22.49 -32.42 0.65
C GLU A 348 -21.31 -31.46 0.90
N LEU A 349 -20.51 -31.72 1.93
CA LEU A 349 -19.30 -30.94 2.23
C LEU A 349 -18.25 -31.05 1.11
N LEU A 350 -18.04 -32.24 0.57
CA LEU A 350 -17.12 -32.47 -0.56
C LEU A 350 -17.61 -31.74 -1.82
N THR A 351 -18.92 -31.73 -2.06
CA THR A 351 -19.53 -31.02 -3.19
C THR A 351 -19.34 -29.49 -3.04
N ALA A 352 -19.56 -28.94 -1.85
CA ALA A 352 -19.29 -27.53 -1.56
C ALA A 352 -17.79 -27.18 -1.69
N ALA A 353 -16.90 -28.07 -1.25
CA ALA A 353 -15.45 -27.91 -1.40
C ALA A 353 -15.00 -27.97 -2.87
N TYR A 354 -15.64 -28.80 -3.68
CA TYR A 354 -15.40 -28.87 -5.13
C TYR A 354 -15.76 -27.55 -5.83
N ILE A 355 -16.93 -26.97 -5.52
CA ILE A 355 -17.36 -25.66 -6.05
C ILE A 355 -16.38 -24.55 -5.63
N LEU A 356 -15.92 -24.57 -4.37
CA LEU A 356 -14.90 -23.65 -3.88
C LEU A 356 -13.58 -23.81 -4.65
N GLY A 357 -13.12 -25.05 -4.87
CA GLY A 357 -11.91 -25.35 -5.61
C GLY A 357 -11.97 -24.83 -7.05
N TYR A 358 -13.10 -25.04 -7.73
CA TYR A 358 -13.36 -24.46 -9.05
C TYR A 358 -13.35 -22.93 -9.03
N GLY A 359 -14.00 -22.32 -8.04
CA GLY A 359 -14.01 -20.86 -7.91
C GLY A 359 -12.63 -20.27 -7.70
N VAL A 360 -11.82 -20.87 -6.82
CA VAL A 360 -10.46 -20.41 -6.55
C VAL A 360 -9.55 -20.63 -7.76
N SER A 361 -9.72 -21.71 -8.53
CA SER A 361 -8.88 -21.93 -9.72
C SER A 361 -9.18 -20.93 -10.85
N VAL A 362 -10.43 -20.52 -11.02
CA VAL A 362 -10.83 -19.56 -12.06
C VAL A 362 -10.62 -18.11 -11.62
N TYR A 363 -10.86 -17.78 -10.35
CA TYR A 363 -10.91 -16.39 -9.86
C TYR A 363 -9.83 -16.02 -8.82
N THR A 364 -8.87 -16.93 -8.56
CA THR A 364 -7.60 -16.88 -7.78
C THR A 364 -7.51 -16.03 -6.50
N ASP A 365 -8.04 -14.81 -6.47
CA ASP A 365 -8.01 -13.89 -5.32
C ASP A 365 -9.36 -13.27 -4.94
N ARG A 366 -10.46 -13.56 -5.67
CA ARG A 366 -11.74 -12.85 -5.47
C ARG A 366 -12.80 -13.60 -4.64
N ILE A 367 -12.62 -14.90 -4.40
CA ILE A 367 -13.61 -15.72 -3.68
C ILE A 367 -13.14 -15.99 -2.25
N PRO A 368 -13.75 -15.36 -1.23
CA PRO A 368 -13.41 -15.62 0.16
C PRO A 368 -13.85 -17.04 0.55
N VAL A 369 -12.92 -17.83 1.08
CA VAL A 369 -13.23 -19.17 1.60
C VAL A 369 -14.11 -19.05 2.86
N PRO A 370 -15.33 -19.60 2.86
CA PRO A 370 -16.25 -19.51 3.99
C PRO A 370 -15.67 -20.18 5.25
N PRO A 371 -15.61 -19.49 6.41
CA PRO A 371 -15.01 -20.03 7.62
C PRO A 371 -15.72 -21.28 8.16
N SER A 372 -17.04 -21.38 8.03
CA SER A 372 -17.79 -22.57 8.49
C SER A 372 -17.41 -23.81 7.69
N LEU A 373 -17.44 -23.71 6.35
CA LEU A 373 -17.03 -24.79 5.45
C LEU A 373 -15.58 -25.21 5.70
N ARG A 374 -14.65 -24.25 5.85
CA ARG A 374 -13.24 -24.56 6.16
C ARG A 374 -13.11 -25.38 7.45
N ARG A 375 -13.84 -25.01 8.52
CA ARG A 375 -13.79 -25.73 9.80
C ARG A 375 -14.45 -27.10 9.71
N MET A 376 -15.58 -27.23 9.00
CA MET A 376 -16.24 -28.51 8.77
C MET A 376 -15.36 -29.45 7.94
N MET A 377 -14.72 -28.96 6.87
CA MET A 377 -13.77 -29.74 6.07
C MET A 377 -12.55 -30.18 6.88
N ARG A 378 -12.04 -29.33 7.79
CA ARG A 378 -10.99 -29.74 8.73
C ARG A 378 -11.47 -30.84 9.69
N ALA A 379 -12.73 -30.80 10.12
CA ALA A 379 -13.31 -31.87 10.94
C ALA A 379 -13.43 -33.19 10.16
N VAL A 380 -13.73 -33.13 8.84
CA VAL A 380 -13.72 -34.31 7.96
C VAL A 380 -12.32 -34.90 7.86
N THR A 381 -11.29 -34.10 7.58
CA THR A 381 -9.91 -34.60 7.43
C THR A 381 -9.33 -35.15 8.73
N GLN A 382 -9.78 -34.66 9.88
CA GLN A 382 -9.37 -35.15 11.21
C GLN A 382 -10.23 -36.29 11.74
N ASN A 383 -11.22 -36.76 10.95
CA ASN A 383 -12.22 -37.76 11.36
C ASN A 383 -12.96 -37.37 12.66
N GLN A 384 -13.24 -36.08 12.84
CA GLN A 384 -13.91 -35.49 14.01
C GLN A 384 -15.34 -35.03 13.68
N LEU A 385 -15.90 -35.36 12.51
CA LEU A 385 -17.23 -34.91 12.10
C LEU A 385 -18.34 -35.44 13.03
N ALA A 386 -18.14 -36.60 13.66
CA ALA A 386 -19.05 -37.17 14.66
C ALA A 386 -19.05 -36.42 16.00
N ASN A 387 -18.07 -35.55 16.25
CA ASN A 387 -17.97 -34.80 17.51
C ASN A 387 -19.01 -33.67 17.54
N THR A 388 -20.13 -33.92 18.21
CA THR A 388 -21.28 -33.00 18.28
C THR A 388 -20.95 -31.66 18.92
N ALA A 389 -20.04 -31.61 19.91
CA ALA A 389 -19.63 -30.35 20.55
C ALA A 389 -18.85 -29.46 19.58
N MET A 390 -17.91 -30.04 18.82
CA MET A 390 -17.15 -29.34 17.78
C MET A 390 -18.07 -28.89 16.65
N LEU A 391 -18.97 -29.77 16.19
CA LEU A 391 -19.90 -29.47 15.10
C LEU A 391 -20.87 -28.35 15.50
N LEU A 392 -21.39 -28.37 16.73
CA LEU A 392 -22.27 -27.31 17.26
C LEU A 392 -21.55 -25.96 17.28
N GLN A 393 -20.30 -25.91 17.75
CA GLN A 393 -19.52 -24.68 17.79
C GLN A 393 -19.27 -24.11 16.39
N ILE A 394 -19.01 -24.98 15.40
CA ILE A 394 -18.79 -24.55 14.00
C ILE A 394 -20.09 -23.98 13.41
N VAL A 395 -21.20 -24.69 13.59
CA VAL A 395 -22.49 -24.36 12.98
C VAL A 395 -23.16 -23.16 13.63
N THR A 396 -22.96 -22.92 14.92
CA THR A 396 -23.51 -21.76 15.66
C THR A 396 -22.64 -20.51 15.58
N SER A 397 -21.46 -20.58 14.94
CA SER A 397 -20.59 -19.40 14.84
C SER A 397 -21.28 -18.26 14.07
N SER A 398 -21.35 -17.10 14.73
CA SER A 398 -22.04 -15.91 14.23
C SER A 398 -21.12 -15.16 13.25
N ASP A 399 -21.13 -15.56 11.98
CA ASP A 399 -20.59 -14.75 10.88
C ASP A 399 -21.75 -14.07 10.13
N ALA A 400 -21.67 -12.75 9.97
CA ALA A 400 -22.72 -11.92 9.38
C ALA A 400 -22.97 -12.21 7.89
N LYS A 401 -22.09 -12.96 7.23
CA LYS A 401 -22.18 -13.27 5.79
C LYS A 401 -22.82 -14.62 5.49
N GLU A 402 -23.03 -15.46 6.49
CA GLU A 402 -23.46 -16.86 6.36
C GLU A 402 -24.76 -17.11 7.16
N HIS A 403 -25.89 -16.62 6.65
CA HIS A 403 -27.20 -16.82 7.26
C HIS A 403 -27.81 -18.18 6.88
N LEU A 404 -28.49 -18.82 7.82
CA LEU A 404 -29.30 -20.02 7.58
C LEU A 404 -30.64 -19.62 6.93
N LEU A 405 -31.05 -20.34 5.89
CA LEU A 405 -32.39 -20.22 5.32
C LEU A 405 -33.42 -20.93 6.19
N ALA A 406 -34.66 -20.43 6.18
CA ALA A 406 -35.79 -21.06 6.88
C ALA A 406 -36.21 -22.40 6.24
N HIS A 407 -35.96 -22.57 4.93
CA HIS A 407 -36.29 -23.78 4.19
C HIS A 407 -35.30 -23.98 3.03
N TYR A 408 -34.94 -25.24 2.74
CA TYR A 408 -34.04 -25.61 1.65
C TYR A 408 -34.73 -26.52 0.63
N SER A 409 -34.48 -26.27 -0.65
CA SER A 409 -34.90 -27.15 -1.74
C SER A 409 -34.08 -28.44 -1.67
N GLY A 410 -34.73 -29.60 -1.70
CA GLY A 410 -34.05 -30.88 -1.51
C GLY A 410 -33.59 -31.13 -0.07
N ASP A 411 -34.35 -30.65 0.92
CA ASP A 411 -34.13 -30.94 2.33
C ASP A 411 -34.39 -32.42 2.63
N TRP A 412 -33.30 -33.18 2.77
CA TRP A 412 -33.34 -34.59 3.14
C TRP A 412 -33.11 -34.82 4.64
N TRP A 413 -32.70 -33.79 5.40
CA TRP A 413 -32.16 -33.94 6.75
C TRP A 413 -33.13 -33.58 7.87
N THR A 414 -34.08 -32.65 7.66
CA THR A 414 -34.97 -32.17 8.73
C THR A 414 -35.90 -33.27 9.27
N GLY A 415 -36.36 -34.18 8.41
CA GLY A 415 -37.23 -35.32 8.76
C GLY A 415 -36.50 -36.59 9.20
N TYR A 416 -35.17 -36.61 9.10
CA TYR A 416 -34.38 -37.81 9.39
C TYR A 416 -34.25 -38.05 10.91
N PRO A 417 -34.41 -39.29 11.42
CA PRO A 417 -34.65 -40.55 10.70
C PRO A 417 -36.14 -40.94 10.58
N ALA A 418 -37.06 -40.21 11.24
CA ALA A 418 -38.44 -40.63 11.43
C ALA A 418 -39.27 -40.80 10.14
N THR A 419 -38.88 -40.10 9.06
CA THR A 419 -39.56 -40.19 7.75
C THR A 419 -38.88 -41.15 6.77
N TRP A 420 -37.75 -41.77 7.16
CA TRP A 420 -36.94 -42.61 6.27
C TRP A 420 -37.15 -44.09 6.58
N THR A 421 -37.63 -44.83 5.59
CA THR A 421 -37.61 -46.30 5.54
C THR A 421 -36.43 -46.80 4.71
N ASP A 422 -35.99 -48.05 4.88
CA ASP A 422 -34.88 -48.64 4.09
C ASP A 422 -35.11 -48.56 2.56
N ASP A 423 -36.37 -48.42 2.11
CA ASP A 423 -36.77 -48.25 0.70
C ASP A 423 -36.80 -46.79 0.22
N SER A 424 -36.47 -45.81 1.07
CA SER A 424 -36.47 -44.39 0.71
C SER A 424 -35.34 -44.05 -0.28
N PRO A 425 -35.58 -43.20 -1.30
CA PRO A 425 -34.56 -42.83 -2.26
C PRO A 425 -33.40 -42.11 -1.56
N ARG A 426 -32.17 -42.53 -1.88
CA ARG A 426 -30.95 -41.93 -1.30
C ARG A 426 -30.87 -40.44 -1.67
N PRO A 427 -30.30 -39.58 -0.80
CA PRO A 427 -30.16 -38.17 -1.09
C PRO A 427 -29.20 -37.99 -2.26
N VAL A 428 -29.60 -37.21 -3.27
CA VAL A 428 -28.73 -36.90 -4.40
C VAL A 428 -27.81 -35.75 -4.00
N THR A 429 -26.55 -36.08 -3.71
CA THR A 429 -25.51 -35.14 -3.30
C THR A 429 -24.51 -34.92 -4.45
N SER A 430 -24.98 -34.42 -5.59
CA SER A 430 -24.15 -34.07 -6.74
C SER A 430 -24.05 -32.56 -6.92
N VAL A 431 -23.00 -32.08 -7.62
CA VAL A 431 -22.84 -30.66 -7.96
C VAL A 431 -24.03 -30.17 -8.80
N THR A 432 -24.48 -30.98 -9.76
CA THR A 432 -25.62 -30.65 -10.64
C THR A 432 -26.92 -30.49 -9.86
N ALA A 433 -27.23 -31.41 -8.94
CA ALA A 433 -28.40 -31.32 -8.08
C ALA A 433 -28.33 -30.09 -7.15
N LEU A 434 -27.16 -29.81 -6.59
CA LEU A 434 -26.97 -28.63 -5.74
C LEU A 434 -27.16 -27.31 -6.51
N VAL A 435 -26.69 -27.25 -7.76
CA VAL A 435 -26.92 -26.11 -8.67
C VAL A 435 -28.41 -25.97 -9.00
N GLU A 436 -29.15 -27.05 -9.24
CA GLU A 436 -30.60 -26.97 -9.45
C GLU A 436 -31.37 -26.48 -8.21
N HIS A 437 -31.08 -27.06 -7.05
CA HIS A 437 -31.67 -26.62 -5.79
C HIS A 437 -31.37 -25.15 -5.51
N TRP A 438 -30.14 -24.71 -5.79
CA TRP A 438 -29.75 -23.32 -5.73
C TRP A 438 -30.53 -22.47 -6.75
N ARG A 439 -30.69 -22.90 -8.01
CA ARG A 439 -31.45 -22.15 -9.04
C ARG A 439 -32.89 -21.86 -8.60
N ILE A 440 -33.53 -22.80 -7.91
CA ILE A 440 -34.88 -22.63 -7.35
C ILE A 440 -34.88 -21.55 -6.25
N GLN A 441 -33.84 -21.52 -5.41
CA GLN A 441 -33.80 -20.69 -4.20
C GLN A 441 -32.88 -19.47 -4.28
N ARG A 442 -32.22 -19.21 -5.42
CA ARG A 442 -31.26 -18.10 -5.59
C ARG A 442 -31.86 -16.73 -5.30
N ARG A 443 -33.18 -16.57 -5.50
CA ARG A 443 -33.94 -15.34 -5.16
C ARG A 443 -34.01 -15.09 -3.64
N ASN A 444 -33.97 -16.16 -2.84
CA ASN A 444 -34.07 -16.12 -1.39
C ASN A 444 -32.68 -16.26 -0.72
N ALA A 445 -31.65 -16.67 -1.47
CA ALA A 445 -30.29 -16.89 -1.00
C ALA A 445 -29.44 -15.61 -0.95
N ILE A 446 -30.06 -14.43 -0.93
CA ILE A 446 -29.33 -13.15 -0.92
C ILE A 446 -28.84 -12.87 0.50
N SER A 447 -27.53 -13.05 0.71
CA SER A 447 -26.83 -12.39 1.81
C SER A 447 -26.84 -10.89 1.50
N LEU A 448 -27.80 -10.16 2.08
CA LEU A 448 -27.84 -8.70 1.99
C LEU A 448 -26.61 -8.16 2.74
N ASP A 449 -25.56 -7.80 1.99
CA ASP A 449 -24.56 -6.89 2.52
C ASP A 449 -25.27 -5.56 2.78
N ARG A 450 -25.60 -5.31 4.06
CA ARG A 450 -26.37 -4.13 4.50
C ARG A 450 -25.77 -2.80 4.04
N ARG A 451 -24.54 -2.79 3.51
CA ARG A 451 -23.83 -1.59 3.08
C ARG A 451 -24.13 -1.18 1.64
N ASN A 452 -24.53 -2.10 0.75
CA ASN A 452 -24.62 -1.84 -0.69
C ASN A 452 -25.89 -2.44 -1.32
N ILE A 453 -27.07 -2.15 -0.78
CA ILE A 453 -28.36 -2.62 -1.37
C ILE A 453 -28.53 -2.08 -2.80
N VAL A 454 -27.98 -0.90 -3.09
CA VAL A 454 -28.13 -0.21 -4.39
C VAL A 454 -27.23 -0.82 -5.48
N ASP A 455 -26.04 -1.33 -5.13
CA ASP A 455 -25.11 -1.91 -6.11
C ASP A 455 -25.39 -3.41 -6.39
N ALA A 456 -26.15 -4.08 -5.52
CA ALA A 456 -26.47 -5.51 -5.64
C ALA A 456 -27.69 -5.81 -6.53
N ALA A 457 -28.49 -4.79 -6.86
CA ALA A 457 -29.63 -4.93 -7.76
C ALA A 457 -29.14 -4.96 -9.21
N ASN A 458 -28.82 -6.15 -9.73
CA ASN A 458 -28.54 -6.31 -11.16
C ASN A 458 -29.85 -6.21 -11.96
N LEU A 459 -30.17 -5.00 -12.41
CA LEU A 459 -31.37 -4.68 -13.20
C LEU A 459 -31.20 -4.98 -14.70
N ALA A 460 -30.01 -5.43 -15.13
CA ALA A 460 -29.65 -5.56 -16.55
C ALA A 460 -30.42 -6.65 -17.32
N GLY A 461 -31.30 -7.41 -16.66
CA GLY A 461 -32.10 -8.49 -17.25
C GLY A 461 -33.61 -8.38 -17.08
N LEU A 462 -34.14 -7.25 -16.58
CA LEU A 462 -35.58 -7.04 -16.35
C LEU A 462 -36.21 -6.21 -17.48
N SER A 463 -37.43 -6.55 -17.87
CA SER A 463 -38.24 -5.76 -18.80
C SER A 463 -38.78 -4.48 -18.13
N VAL A 464 -39.14 -3.48 -18.94
CA VAL A 464 -39.64 -2.18 -18.44
C VAL A 464 -40.89 -2.33 -17.57
N ALA A 465 -41.78 -3.28 -17.90
CA ALA A 465 -42.99 -3.54 -17.11
C ALA A 465 -42.64 -4.11 -15.72
N GLU A 466 -41.66 -5.02 -15.65
CA GLU A 466 -41.20 -5.61 -14.39
C GLU A 466 -40.48 -4.59 -13.51
N LEU A 467 -39.77 -3.63 -14.12
CA LEU A 467 -39.16 -2.52 -13.39
C LEU A 467 -40.21 -1.59 -12.78
N GLN A 468 -41.32 -1.35 -13.47
CA GLN A 468 -42.42 -0.52 -12.96
C GLN A 468 -43.18 -1.21 -11.82
N GLU A 469 -43.41 -2.51 -11.93
CA GLU A 469 -44.02 -3.30 -10.85
C GLU A 469 -43.11 -3.34 -9.61
N ALA A 470 -41.80 -3.58 -9.80
CA ALA A 470 -40.84 -3.56 -8.72
C ALA A 470 -40.75 -2.19 -8.03
N GLN A 471 -40.83 -1.10 -8.81
CA GLN A 471 -40.91 0.25 -8.26
C GLN A 471 -42.17 0.46 -7.42
N SER A 472 -43.35 0.06 -7.92
CA SER A 472 -44.61 0.18 -7.18
C SER A 472 -44.58 -0.57 -5.85
N VAL A 473 -44.07 -1.81 -5.87
CA VAL A 473 -43.95 -2.61 -4.64
C VAL A 473 -42.96 -1.97 -3.67
N ALA A 474 -41.84 -1.44 -4.16
CA ALA A 474 -40.88 -0.75 -3.32
C ALA A 474 -41.50 0.51 -2.67
N GLU A 475 -42.24 1.31 -3.43
CA GLU A 475 -42.94 2.50 -2.92
C GLU A 475 -43.97 2.13 -1.83
N ASP A 476 -44.75 1.06 -2.03
CA ASP A 476 -45.68 0.55 -1.03
C ASP A 476 -44.97 0.06 0.23
N THR A 477 -43.85 -0.65 0.09
CA THR A 477 -43.07 -1.13 1.26
C THR A 477 -42.42 0.00 2.06
N VAL A 478 -42.00 1.08 1.40
CA VAL A 478 -41.49 2.27 2.08
C VAL A 478 -42.61 2.94 2.87
N ALA A 479 -43.79 3.08 2.26
CA ALA A 479 -44.95 3.67 2.93
C ALA A 479 -45.40 2.87 4.17
N THR A 480 -45.34 1.54 4.13
CA THR A 480 -45.66 0.71 5.31
C THR A 480 -44.59 0.82 6.39
N LEU A 481 -43.31 0.84 6.03
CA LEU A 481 -42.21 0.99 6.99
C LEU A 481 -42.24 2.35 7.69
N ASP A 482 -42.57 3.43 6.98
CA ASP A 482 -42.73 4.76 7.59
C ASP A 482 -43.87 4.77 8.63
N LEU A 483 -44.96 4.06 8.34
CA LEU A 483 -46.09 3.93 9.26
C LEU A 483 -45.70 3.11 10.51
N GLU A 484 -44.98 2.01 10.33
CA GLU A 484 -44.45 1.20 11.45
C GLU A 484 -43.44 1.98 12.30
N TRP A 485 -42.58 2.77 11.66
CA TRP A 485 -41.63 3.65 12.35
C TRP A 485 -42.37 4.67 13.24
N ASP A 486 -43.40 5.31 12.72
CA ASP A 486 -44.21 6.25 13.49
C ASP A 486 -44.90 5.60 14.69
N LEU A 487 -45.46 4.40 14.51
CA LEU A 487 -46.09 3.64 15.59
C LEU A 487 -45.09 3.25 16.67
N THR A 488 -43.94 2.71 16.29
CA THR A 488 -42.91 2.28 17.24
C THR A 488 -42.27 3.47 17.96
N SER A 489 -42.02 4.57 17.27
CA SER A 489 -41.53 5.82 17.86
C SER A 489 -42.49 6.38 18.93
N ARG A 490 -43.81 6.33 18.66
CA ARG A 490 -44.84 6.70 19.66
C ARG A 490 -44.85 5.75 20.85
N GLN A 491 -44.73 4.43 20.62
CA GLN A 491 -44.65 3.45 21.71
C GLN A 491 -43.42 3.67 22.60
N ILE A 492 -42.26 3.92 22.00
CA ILE A 492 -41.02 4.22 22.73
C ILE A 492 -41.20 5.49 23.57
N SER A 493 -41.81 6.54 23.00
CA SER A 493 -42.10 7.78 23.72
C SER A 493 -43.01 7.55 24.93
N LEU A 494 -44.03 6.70 24.79
CA LEU A 494 -44.92 6.32 25.89
C LEU A 494 -44.18 5.54 26.98
N VAL A 495 -43.34 4.58 26.60
CA VAL A 495 -42.53 3.81 27.55
C VAL A 495 -41.58 4.73 28.31
N ASN A 496 -40.90 5.66 27.63
CA ASN A 496 -40.02 6.64 28.27
C ASN A 496 -40.77 7.54 29.27
N TYR A 497 -42.00 7.95 28.93
CA TYR A 497 -42.85 8.70 29.85
C TYR A 497 -43.20 7.87 31.10
N ARG A 498 -43.58 6.59 30.94
CA ARG A 498 -43.89 5.70 32.07
C ARG A 498 -42.67 5.41 32.94
N ILE A 499 -41.49 5.29 32.35
CA ILE A 499 -40.24 5.16 33.10
C ILE A 499 -40.01 6.42 33.94
N ALA A 500 -40.19 7.61 33.37
CA ALA A 500 -40.07 8.87 34.11
C ALA A 500 -41.06 8.95 35.29
N GLU A 501 -42.32 8.55 35.07
CA GLU A 501 -43.35 8.50 36.11
C GLU A 501 -42.97 7.52 37.24
N LEU A 502 -42.51 6.32 36.90
CA LEU A 502 -42.04 5.34 37.89
C LEU A 502 -40.83 5.86 38.67
N THR A 503 -39.90 6.57 38.03
CA THR A 503 -38.74 7.14 38.72
C THR A 503 -39.13 8.26 39.69
N ASP A 504 -40.17 9.05 39.39
CA ASP A 504 -40.69 10.07 40.31
C ASP A 504 -41.39 9.42 41.51
N LEU A 505 -42.20 8.38 41.26
CA LEU A 505 -42.84 7.60 42.32
C LEU A 505 -41.82 6.92 43.23
N GLU A 506 -40.74 6.38 42.67
CA GLU A 506 -39.64 5.78 43.44
C GLU A 506 -38.93 6.81 44.33
N LYS A 507 -38.70 8.03 43.82
CA LYS A 507 -38.17 9.13 44.63
C LYS A 507 -39.10 9.53 45.78
N ARG A 508 -40.41 9.60 45.52
CA ARG A 508 -41.42 9.90 46.55
C ARG A 508 -41.50 8.81 47.61
N LEU A 509 -41.42 7.55 47.21
CA LEU A 509 -41.35 6.42 48.14
C LEU A 509 -40.09 6.50 49.01
N LYS A 510 -38.92 6.77 48.43
CA LYS A 510 -37.67 6.96 49.18
C LYS A 510 -37.79 8.10 50.20
N ALA A 511 -38.33 9.24 49.80
CA ALA A 511 -38.56 10.37 50.72
C ALA A 511 -39.53 10.03 51.87
N LEU A 512 -40.58 9.26 51.61
CA LEU A 512 -41.51 8.79 52.65
C LEU A 512 -40.86 7.76 53.58
N THR A 513 -40.02 6.86 53.07
CA THR A 513 -39.28 5.91 53.91
C THR A 513 -38.26 6.62 54.80
N GLU A 514 -37.57 7.63 54.28
CA GLU A 514 -36.64 8.47 55.06
C GLU A 514 -37.37 9.27 56.14
N LYS A 515 -38.54 9.84 55.81
CA LYS A 515 -39.39 10.54 56.79
C LYS A 515 -39.92 9.61 57.89
N LYS A 516 -40.33 8.39 57.53
CA LYS A 516 -40.79 7.38 58.49
C LYS A 516 -39.65 6.90 59.40
N SER A 517 -38.43 6.76 58.88
CA SER A 517 -37.25 6.47 59.72
C SER A 517 -36.92 7.61 60.69
N LEU A 518 -37.15 8.88 60.30
CA LEU A 518 -36.97 10.04 61.17
C LEU A 518 -38.07 10.20 62.23
N GLU A 519 -39.30 9.76 61.95
CA GLU A 519 -40.40 9.71 62.92
C GLU A 519 -40.19 8.61 63.97
N HIS A 520 -39.73 7.41 63.56
CA HIS A 520 -39.33 6.36 64.51
C HIS A 520 -38.18 6.80 65.44
N LEU A 521 -37.19 7.54 64.92
CA LEU A 521 -36.11 8.13 65.72
C LEU A 521 -36.59 9.21 66.70
N LYS A 522 -37.74 9.86 66.46
CA LYS A 522 -38.34 10.82 67.40
C LYS A 522 -39.19 10.13 68.47
N ASP A 523 -39.88 9.05 68.11
CA ASP A 523 -40.63 8.23 69.06
C ASP A 523 -39.69 7.47 70.02
N ASP A 524 -38.54 6.98 69.54
CA ASP A 524 -37.50 6.37 70.39
C ASP A 524 -36.83 7.37 71.36
N VAL A 525 -36.77 8.66 71.00
CA VAL A 525 -36.27 9.73 71.90
C VAL A 525 -37.35 10.17 72.90
N ALA A 526 -38.64 10.01 72.57
CA ALA A 526 -39.74 10.23 73.52
C ALA A 526 -39.89 9.08 74.53
N GLU A 527 -39.60 7.83 74.14
CA GLU A 527 -39.62 6.67 75.04
C GLU A 527 -38.29 6.45 75.82
N GLY A 528 -37.17 6.98 75.34
CA GLY A 528 -35.84 6.87 75.97
C GLY A 528 -35.59 7.75 77.21
N SER A 529 -36.56 8.57 77.65
CA SER A 529 -36.43 9.41 78.87
C SER A 529 -36.84 8.69 80.17
N THR A 530 -37.25 7.42 80.12
CA THR A 530 -37.63 6.66 81.33
C THR A 530 -37.01 5.26 81.38
N GLY A 531 -35.79 5.18 81.94
CA GLY A 531 -35.19 3.96 82.52
C GLY A 531 -34.27 3.18 81.57
N GLY A 532 -33.05 2.80 81.92
CA GLY A 532 -32.34 2.86 83.18
C GLY A 532 -30.98 2.16 83.02
N ALA A 533 -29.97 2.70 83.70
CA ALA A 533 -28.63 2.12 83.77
C ALA A 533 -28.63 0.81 84.58
N LYS A 534 -28.04 -0.28 84.03
CA LYS A 534 -27.04 -1.14 84.73
C LYS A 534 -26.57 -2.36 83.91
N LYS A 535 -25.24 -2.39 83.72
CA LYS A 535 -24.27 -3.50 83.95
C LYS A 535 -24.39 -4.80 83.12
N GLN A 536 -23.34 -5.09 82.32
CA GLN A 536 -22.25 -6.09 82.55
C GLN A 536 -22.72 -7.56 82.37
N ALA A 537 -21.99 -8.51 81.76
CA ALA A 537 -20.64 -8.60 81.23
C ALA A 537 -20.49 -9.95 80.47
N GLY A 538 -19.42 -10.07 79.66
CA GLY A 538 -18.81 -11.33 79.21
C GLY A 538 -19.29 -11.78 77.82
N GLY A 539 -18.47 -11.94 76.79
CA GLY A 539 -17.03 -12.09 76.69
C GLY A 539 -16.73 -13.31 75.81
N GLY A 540 -15.85 -13.17 74.80
CA GLY A 540 -15.15 -14.32 74.23
C GLY A 540 -15.01 -14.39 72.71
N LYS A 541 -13.91 -13.79 72.25
CA LYS A 541 -13.09 -14.10 71.06
C LYS A 541 -13.61 -13.77 69.67
#